data_AF-A0A7C5BTE7-F1
#
_entry.id   AF-A0A7C5BTE7-F1
#
_cell.length_a   1.000
_cell.length_b   1.000
_cell.length_c   1.000
_cell.angle_alpha   90.00
_cell.angle_beta   90.00
_cell.angle_gamma   90.00
#
_symmetry.space_group_name_H-M   'P 1'
#
loop_
_entity.id
_entity.type
_entity.pdbx_description
1 polymer ?
#
loop_
_entity_poly.entity_id
_entity_poly.type
_entity_poly.pdbx_seq_one_letter_code
_entity_poly.pdbx_strand_id
1 'polypeptide(L)' 'RLSERVRAGLERARRLGKRLGRPRAVFDREQARQLRTQGWSWGRIAQALGVSKAAVRRACQSPGRPSEVCQ' A
#
# COMPACT_ATOMS: atom_id res chain seq x y z
N ARG A 1 15.73 4.23 -30.88
CA ARG A 1 16.43 3.75 -29.66
C ARG A 1 15.48 2.91 -28.79
N LEU A 2 15.97 1.95 -28.00
CA LEU A 2 15.10 1.12 -27.12
C LEU A 2 14.33 1.98 -26.10
N SER A 3 14.94 3.06 -25.61
CA SER A 3 14.38 3.95 -24.59
C SER A 3 13.08 4.66 -24.98
N GLU A 4 12.88 4.94 -26.28
CA GLU A 4 11.68 5.63 -26.78
C GLU A 4 10.46 4.71 -26.72
N ARG A 5 10.66 3.43 -27.05
CA ARG A 5 9.60 2.41 -26.97
C ARG A 5 9.21 2.11 -25.52
N VAL A 6 10.19 2.10 -24.61
CA VAL A 6 9.94 1.89 -23.18
C VAL A 6 9.12 3.05 -22.60
N ARG A 7 9.46 4.31 -22.93
CA ARG A 7 8.65 5.47 -22.52
C ARG A 7 7.23 5.42 -23.08
N ALA A 8 7.09 5.16 -24.38
CA ALA A 8 5.76 5.04 -25.01
C ALA A 8 4.90 3.92 -24.40
N GLY A 9 5.52 2.79 -24.03
CA GLY A 9 4.84 1.70 -23.33
C GLY A 9 4.40 2.07 -21.91
N LEU A 10 5.27 2.75 -21.14
CA LEU A 10 4.95 3.27 -19.82
C LEU A 10 3.83 4.33 -19.86
N GLU A 11 3.83 5.20 -20.85
CA GLU A 11 2.78 6.21 -21.04
C GLU A 11 1.43 5.58 -21.40
N ARG A 12 1.41 4.55 -22.25
CA ARG A 12 0.18 3.77 -22.51
C ARG A 12 -0.34 3.12 -21.24
N ALA A 13 0.53 2.49 -20.44
CA ALA A 13 0.14 1.87 -19.18
C ALA A 13 -0.41 2.89 -18.16
N ARG A 14 0.20 4.09 -18.08
CA ARG A 14 -0.32 5.22 -17.29
C ARG A 14 -1.68 5.68 -17.77
N ARG A 15 -1.88 5.84 -19.08
CA ARG A 15 -3.14 6.30 -19.68
C ARG A 15 -4.29 5.30 -19.47
N LEU A 16 -3.97 4.01 -19.48
CA LEU A 16 -4.91 2.93 -19.15
C LEU A 16 -5.23 2.86 -17.64
N GLY A 17 -4.65 3.72 -16.81
CA GLY A 17 -4.84 3.70 -15.37
C GLY A 17 -4.24 2.46 -14.68
N LYS A 18 -3.42 1.67 -15.40
CA LYS A 18 -2.79 0.49 -14.80
C LYS A 18 -1.84 0.96 -13.71
N ARG A 19 -2.01 0.39 -12.52
CA ARG A 19 -1.16 0.64 -11.37
C ARG A 19 0.24 0.10 -11.66
N LEU A 20 1.14 0.99 -12.07
CA LEU A 20 2.55 0.68 -12.31
C LEU A 20 3.27 0.61 -10.96
N GLY A 21 3.72 -0.59 -10.58
CA GLY A 21 4.53 -0.82 -9.38
C GLY A 21 4.12 -2.06 -8.58
N ARG A 22 4.88 -2.35 -7.51
CA ARG A 22 4.59 -3.46 -6.59
C ARG A 22 3.25 -3.18 -5.88
N PRO A 23 2.28 -4.11 -5.90
CA PRO A 23 1.03 -3.93 -5.19
C PRO A 23 1.31 -3.69 -3.70
N ARG A 24 0.63 -2.70 -3.11
CA ARG A 24 0.71 -2.45 -1.68
C ARG A 24 0.03 -3.62 -0.96
N ALA A 25 0.59 -4.05 0.16
CA ALA A 25 -0.09 -5.01 1.03
C ALA A 25 -1.50 -4.48 1.34
N VAL A 26 -2.50 -5.32 1.08
CA VAL A 26 -3.90 -5.03 1.29
C VAL A 26 -4.19 -5.32 2.75
N PHE A 27 -4.39 -4.27 3.53
CA PHE A 27 -4.85 -4.38 4.91
C PHE A 27 -5.56 -3.08 5.30
N ASP A 28 -6.41 -3.21 6.30
CA ASP A 28 -7.24 -2.11 6.77
C ASP A 28 -6.38 -1.09 7.55
N ARG A 29 -6.06 0.02 6.87
CA ARG A 29 -5.23 1.09 7.44
C ARG A 29 -5.97 1.88 8.51
N GLU A 30 -7.29 1.93 8.41
CA GLU A 30 -8.12 2.66 9.35
C GLU A 30 -8.17 1.91 10.68
N GLN A 31 -8.38 0.58 10.63
CA GLN A 31 -8.25 -0.28 11.80
C GLN A 31 -6.85 -0.19 12.43
N ALA A 32 -5.78 -0.18 11.63
CA ALA A 32 -4.42 -0.01 12.15
C ALA A 32 -4.24 1.32 12.90
N ARG A 33 -4.85 2.42 12.41
CA ARG A 33 -4.84 3.73 13.09
C ARG A 33 -5.67 3.70 14.37
N GLN A 34 -6.87 3.13 14.34
CA GLN A 34 -7.74 3.04 15.51
C GLN A 34 -7.07 2.27 16.65
N LEU A 35 -6.50 1.09 16.35
CA LEU A 35 -5.76 0.29 17.33
C LEU A 35 -4.54 1.04 17.88
N ARG A 36 -3.90 1.87 17.05
CA ARG A 36 -2.79 2.72 17.51
C ARG A 36 -3.25 3.81 18.46
N THR A 37 -4.42 4.42 18.23
CA THR A 37 -5.03 5.40 19.13
C THR A 37 -5.44 4.76 20.46
N GLN A 38 -5.84 3.48 20.44
CA GLN A 38 -6.11 2.68 21.64
C GLN A 38 -4.84 2.31 22.44
N GLY A 39 -3.65 2.70 21.98
CA GLY A 39 -2.39 2.45 22.69
C GLY A 39 -1.76 1.08 22.42
N TRP A 40 -2.24 0.34 21.41
CA TRP A 40 -1.67 -0.97 21.08
C TRP A 40 -0.26 -0.85 20.48
N SER A 41 0.61 -1.80 20.82
CA SER A 41 1.97 -1.86 20.28
C SER A 41 1.98 -2.31 18.82
N TRP A 42 2.95 -1.84 18.04
CA TRP A 42 3.07 -2.18 16.62
C TRP A 42 3.12 -3.69 16.34
N GLY A 43 3.70 -4.48 17.26
CA GLY A 43 3.74 -5.93 17.15
C GLY A 43 2.36 -6.57 17.35
N ARG A 44 1.57 -6.06 18.29
CA ARG A 44 0.22 -6.55 18.57
C ARG A 44 -0.74 -6.23 17.42
N ILE A 45 -0.62 -5.02 16.85
CA ILE A 45 -1.38 -4.59 15.67
C ILE A 45 -1.02 -5.44 14.44
N ALA A 46 0.28 -5.71 14.24
CA ALA A 46 0.79 -6.56 13.17
C ALA A 46 0.22 -7.99 13.23
N GLN A 47 0.20 -8.60 14.42
CA GLN A 47 -0.41 -9.92 14.62
C GLN A 47 -1.93 -9.91 14.38
N ALA A 48 -2.62 -8.90 14.92
CA ALA A 48 -4.07 -8.79 14.76
C ALA A 48 -4.50 -8.63 13.30
N LEU A 49 -3.71 -7.91 12.49
CA LEU A 49 -3.98 -7.65 11.08
C LEU A 49 -3.28 -8.64 10.13
N GLY A 50 -2.52 -9.61 10.65
CA GLY A 50 -1.78 -10.59 9.83
C GLY A 50 -0.70 -9.97 8.92
N VAL A 51 -0.16 -8.81 9.27
CA VAL A 51 0.83 -8.09 8.46
C VAL A 51 2.13 -7.85 9.22
N SER A 52 3.24 -7.63 8.50
CA SER A 52 4.53 -7.34 9.14
C SER A 52 4.51 -5.98 9.86
N LYS A 53 5.29 -5.85 10.96
CA LYS A 53 5.48 -4.56 11.68
C LYS A 53 5.85 -3.39 10.73
N ALA A 54 6.68 -3.67 9.73
CA ALA A 54 7.08 -2.69 8.72
C ALA A 54 5.94 -2.24 7.80
N ALA A 55 4.93 -3.09 7.57
CA ALA A 55 3.72 -2.72 6.83
C ALA A 55 2.85 -1.76 7.66
N VAL A 56 2.58 -2.10 8.93
CA VAL A 56 1.82 -1.24 9.86
C VAL A 56 2.48 0.13 10.01
N ARG A 57 3.80 0.16 10.23
CA ARG A 57 4.57 1.41 10.36
C ARG A 57 4.46 2.28 9.10
N ARG A 58 4.57 1.67 7.91
CA ARG A 58 4.41 2.38 6.63
C ARG A 58 2.99 2.89 6.40
N ALA A 59 1.96 2.15 6.84
CA ALA A 59 0.57 2.60 6.74
C ALA A 59 0.27 3.78 7.66
N CYS A 60 0.84 3.83 8.87
CA CYS A 60 0.70 5.01 9.72
C CYS A 60 1.49 6.23 9.22
N GLN A 61 2.64 6.02 8.56
CA GLN A 61 3.50 7.11 8.08
C GLN A 61 3.11 7.66 6.70
N SER A 62 2.42 6.86 5.89
CA SER A 62 2.06 7.23 4.54
C SER A 62 0.54 7.37 4.45
N PRO A 63 -0.01 8.58 4.27
CA PRO A 63 -1.43 8.79 3.98
C PRO A 63 -1.73 8.33 2.55
N GLY A 64 -1.45 7.06 2.28
CA GLY A 64 -1.82 6.44 1.01
C GLY A 64 -3.33 6.23 1.03
N ARG A 65 -3.98 6.65 -0.04
CA ARG A 65 -5.40 6.39 -0.30
C ARG A 65 -5.77 4.94 0.03
N PRO A 66 -6.96 4.68 0.61
CA PRO A 66 -7.48 3.33 0.75
C PRO A 66 -7.58 2.78 -0.66
N SER A 67 -6.70 1.86 -1.01
CA SER A 67 -6.82 1.22 -2.30
C SER A 67 -7.56 -0.06 -2.05
N GLU A 68 -8.79 -0.06 -2.55
CA GLU A 68 -9.64 -1.20 -2.84
C GLU A 68 -8.89 -2.52 -2.74
N VAL A 69 -9.40 -3.32 -1.81
CA VAL A 69 -9.21 -4.74 -1.74
C VAL A 69 -9.55 -5.30 -3.12
N CYS A 70 -8.53 -5.51 -3.94
CA CYS A 70 -8.67 -6.37 -5.09
C CYS A 70 -8.34 -7.77 -4.56
N GLN A 71 -9.38 -8.56 -4.31
CA GLN A 71 -9.22 -10.01 -4.23
C GLN A 71 -8.69 -10.52 -5.57
#